data_AF-A0A0R1WHX2-F1
#
_entry.id   AF-A0A0R1WHX2-F1
#
_cell.length_a   1.000
_cell.length_b   1.000
_cell.length_c   1.000
_cell.angle_alpha   90.00
_cell.angle_beta   90.00
_cell.angle_gamma   90.00
#
_symmetry.space_group_name_H-M   'P 1'
#
loop_
_entity.id
_entity.type
_entity.pdbx_description
1 polymer ?
#
loop_
_entity_poly.entity_id
_entity_poly.type
_entity_poly.pdbx_seq_one_letter_code
_entity_poly.pdbx_strand_id
1 'polypeptide(L)'
;MKLMENFFLIALTAIFLIESVAEVRLFMQVRDIFYRSGRAQPTKRVARIIRIENQWSWISWIFLLLLFVLPDVYTFLVICVITLIETWVVYELQNARNYADSINKNE
;
A
#
# COMPACT_ATOMS: atom_id res chain seq x y z
N MET A 1 -16.10 -19.93 -17.49
CA MET A 1 -15.18 -18.79 -17.30
C MET A 1 -13.77 -19.36 -17.35
N LYS A 2 -12.96 -18.86 -18.27
CA LYS A 2 -11.89 -19.63 -18.95
C LYS A 2 -10.63 -19.67 -18.08
N LEU A 3 -9.91 -20.80 -18.04
CA LEU A 3 -8.69 -21.05 -17.22
C LEU A 3 -7.73 -19.84 -17.07
N MET A 4 -7.59 -19.04 -18.13
CA MET A 4 -6.80 -17.80 -18.18
C MET A 4 -7.26 -16.71 -17.20
N GLU A 5 -8.57 -16.50 -17.05
CA GLU A 5 -9.15 -15.51 -16.12
C GLU A 5 -8.84 -15.90 -14.66
N ASN A 6 -8.98 -17.18 -14.33
CA ASN A 6 -8.65 -17.70 -12.99
C ASN A 6 -7.15 -17.57 -12.68
N PHE A 7 -6.28 -17.89 -13.65
CA PHE A 7 -4.84 -17.72 -13.47
C PHE A 7 -4.46 -16.25 -13.21
N PHE A 8 -5.05 -15.33 -13.97
CA PHE A 8 -4.80 -13.91 -13.80
C PHE A 8 -5.32 -13.38 -12.46
N LEU A 9 -6.51 -13.80 -12.03
CA LEU A 9 -7.06 -13.46 -10.70
C LEU A 9 -6.13 -13.95 -9.57
N ILE A 10 -5.63 -15.18 -9.67
CA ILE A 10 -4.68 -15.75 -8.69
C ILE A 10 -3.38 -14.94 -8.68
N ALA A 11 -2.83 -14.61 -9.85
CA ALA A 11 -1.59 -13.84 -9.96
C ALA A 11 -1.74 -12.42 -9.37
N LEU A 12 -2.82 -11.70 -9.69
CA LEU A 12 -3.09 -10.38 -9.12
C LEU A 12 -3.31 -10.44 -7.61
N THR A 13 -4.04 -11.43 -7.13
CA THR A 13 -4.24 -11.61 -5.69
C THR A 13 -2.90 -11.87 -4.99
N ALA A 14 -2.02 -12.67 -5.58
CA ALA A 14 -0.69 -12.90 -5.05
C ALA A 14 0.18 -11.63 -5.05
N ILE A 15 0.13 -10.82 -6.13
CA ILE A 15 0.82 -9.53 -6.19
C ILE A 15 0.31 -8.61 -5.08
N PHE A 16 -1.00 -8.45 -4.96
CA PHE A 16 -1.62 -7.64 -3.92
C PHE A 16 -1.16 -8.06 -2.51
N LEU A 17 -1.16 -9.36 -2.19
CA LEU A 17 -0.67 -9.86 -0.91
C LEU A 17 0.81 -9.55 -0.66
N ILE A 18 1.66 -9.67 -1.69
CA ILE A 18 3.09 -9.33 -1.58
C ILE A 18 3.27 -7.83 -1.34
N GLU A 19 2.52 -7.01 -2.06
CA GLU A 19 2.54 -5.54 -1.91
C GLU A 19 2.06 -5.11 -0.53
N SER A 20 0.99 -5.70 0.02
CA SER A 20 0.53 -5.40 1.38
C SER A 20 1.56 -5.76 2.45
N VAL A 21 2.32 -6.85 2.27
CA VAL A 21 3.44 -7.17 3.17
C VAL A 21 4.57 -6.14 3.04
N ALA A 22 4.86 -5.68 1.82
CA ALA A 22 5.87 -4.65 1.57
C ALA A 22 5.45 -3.29 2.16
N GLU A 23 4.17 -2.92 2.03
CA GLU A 23 3.56 -1.72 2.60
C GLU A 23 3.79 -1.67 4.12
N VAL A 24 3.39 -2.74 4.83
CA VAL A 24 3.55 -2.85 6.29
C VAL A 24 5.02 -2.72 6.71
N ARG A 25 5.95 -3.32 5.95
CA ARG A 25 7.39 -3.20 6.22
C ARG A 25 7.91 -1.78 5.99
N LEU A 26 7.54 -1.13 4.89
CA LEU A 26 7.96 0.24 4.57
C LEU A 26 7.41 1.22 5.59
N PHE A 27 6.15 1.06 5.98
CA PHE A 27 5.52 1.87 7.01
C PHE A 27 6.28 1.79 8.35
N MET A 28 6.63 0.57 8.78
CA MET A 28 7.45 0.40 10.00
C MET A 28 8.82 1.05 9.88
N GLN A 29 9.48 0.96 8.72
CA GLN A 29 10.78 1.59 8.50
C GLN A 29 10.69 3.12 8.55
N VAL A 30 9.71 3.72 7.87
CA VAL A 30 9.45 5.16 7.93
C VAL A 30 9.27 5.57 9.40
N ARG A 31 8.42 4.86 10.13
CA ARG A 31 8.16 5.14 11.55
C ARG A 31 9.42 5.04 12.42
N ASP A 32 10.26 4.03 12.21
CA ASP A 32 11.54 3.85 12.94
C ASP A 32 12.53 4.99 12.62
N ILE A 33 12.67 5.39 11.34
CA ILE A 33 13.50 6.54 10.92
C ILE A 33 13.05 7.81 11.64
N PHE A 34 11.73 8.02 11.80
CA PHE A 34 11.20 9.16 12.55
C PHE A 34 11.49 9.06 14.04
N TYR A 35 11.24 7.93 14.68
CA TYR A 35 11.53 7.75 16.11
C TYR A 35 13.00 8.00 16.43
N ARG A 36 13.92 7.54 15.57
CA ARG A 36 15.36 7.75 15.74
C ARG A 36 15.82 9.18 15.47
N SER A 37 15.08 9.95 14.66
CA SER A 37 15.43 11.34 14.34
C SER A 37 15.28 12.32 15.51
N GLY A 38 14.65 11.91 16.62
CA GLY A 38 14.41 12.79 17.78
C GLY A 38 13.44 13.95 17.50
N ARG A 39 12.84 14.01 16.30
CA ARG A 39 11.88 15.06 15.93
C ARG A 39 10.54 14.84 16.64
N ALA A 40 10.02 15.92 17.25
CA ALA A 40 8.72 15.90 17.94
C ALA A 40 7.53 15.59 17.01
N GLN A 41 7.64 15.92 15.70
CA GLN A 41 6.61 15.62 14.71
C GLN A 41 7.21 15.22 13.35
N PRO A 42 6.56 14.31 12.61
CA PRO A 42 6.94 13.99 11.24
C PRO A 42 6.78 15.20 10.32
N THR A 43 7.61 15.29 9.28
CA THR A 43 7.50 16.36 8.28
C THR A 43 6.12 16.30 7.60
N LYS A 44 5.57 17.45 7.18
CA LYS A 44 4.22 17.53 6.56
C LYS A 44 4.01 16.52 5.43
N ARG A 45 5.07 16.21 4.66
CA ARG A 45 5.04 15.23 3.57
C ARG A 45 4.86 13.81 4.10
N VAL A 46 5.65 13.39 5.09
CA VAL A 46 5.53 12.04 5.65
C VAL A 46 4.25 11.88 6.48
N ALA A 47 3.85 12.92 7.24
CA ALA A 47 2.57 12.92 7.95
C ALA A 47 1.37 12.75 7.01
N ARG A 48 1.44 13.28 5.78
CA ARG A 48 0.41 13.08 4.75
C ARG A 48 0.41 11.63 4.26
N ILE A 49 1.58 11.06 3.99
CA ILE A 49 1.69 9.69 3.45
C ILE A 49 1.23 8.66 4.48
N ILE A 50 1.57 8.85 5.76
CA ILE A 50 1.07 8.03 6.87
C ILE A 50 -0.45 8.09 7.00
N ARG A 51 -1.08 9.24 6.71
CA ARG A 51 -2.56 9.33 6.70
C ARG A 51 -3.17 8.62 5.51
N ILE A 52 -2.57 8.77 4.32
CA ILE A 52 -3.03 8.11 3.11
C ILE A 52 -2.95 6.60 3.29
N GLU A 53 -1.85 6.08 3.84
CA GLU A 53 -1.66 4.65 4.17
C GLU A 53 -2.73 4.17 5.16
N ASN A 54 -2.96 4.86 6.28
CA ASN A 54 -3.99 4.45 7.23
C ASN A 54 -5.40 4.44 6.62
N GLN A 55 -5.72 5.42 5.78
CA GLN A 55 -7.00 5.46 5.06
C GLN A 55 -7.10 4.32 4.05
N TRP A 56 -6.02 4.07 3.30
CA TRP A 56 -5.94 3.02 2.31
C TRP A 56 -6.05 1.63 2.93
N SER A 57 -5.32 1.37 4.02
CA SER A 57 -5.40 0.14 4.79
C SER A 57 -6.83 -0.17 5.20
N TRP A 58 -7.64 0.83 5.59
CA TRP A 58 -9.05 0.62 5.91
C TRP A 58 -9.94 0.42 4.67
N ILE A 59 -9.69 1.20 3.61
CA ILE A 59 -10.44 1.13 2.35
C ILE A 59 -10.20 -0.20 1.63
N SER A 60 -9.00 -0.77 1.69
CA SER A 60 -8.65 -2.04 1.06
C SER A 60 -9.46 -3.21 1.63
N TRP A 61 -9.85 -3.17 2.92
CA TRP A 61 -10.80 -4.15 3.49
C TRP A 61 -12.18 -4.09 2.85
N ILE A 62 -12.72 -2.90 2.58
CA ILE A 62 -14.03 -2.73 1.93
C ILE A 62 -13.99 -3.37 0.54
N PHE A 63 -12.91 -3.12 -0.17
CA PHE A 63 -12.61 -3.67 -1.47
C PHE A 63 -12.48 -5.20 -1.47
N LEU A 64 -11.80 -5.78 -0.46
CA LEU A 64 -11.73 -7.22 -0.27
C LEU A 64 -13.10 -7.83 0.02
N LEU A 65 -13.95 -7.17 0.81
CA LEU A 65 -15.32 -7.63 1.09
C LEU A 65 -16.19 -7.60 -0.17
N LEU A 66 -16.03 -6.57 -1.01
CA LEU A 66 -16.74 -6.45 -2.29
C LEU A 66 -16.48 -7.63 -3.23
N LEU A 67 -15.29 -8.25 -3.18
CA LEU A 67 -14.95 -9.43 -3.99
C LEU A 67 -15.87 -10.64 -3.71
N PHE A 68 -16.48 -10.74 -2.52
CA PHE A 68 -17.39 -11.84 -2.17
C PHE A 68 -18.85 -11.62 -2.58
N VAL A 69 -19.21 -10.39 -2.94
CA VAL A 69 -20.59 -10.00 -3.27
C VAL A 69 -20.77 -9.73 -4.76
N LEU A 70 -19.70 -9.37 -5.46
CA LEU A 70 -19.75 -9.00 -6.87
C LEU A 70 -19.78 -10.22 -7.81
N PRO A 71 -20.53 -10.13 -8.92
CA PRO A 71 -20.41 -11.10 -10.02
C PRO A 71 -19.00 -11.10 -10.59
N ASP A 72 -18.53 -12.27 -11.02
CA ASP A 72 -17.16 -12.53 -11.47
C ASP A 72 -16.56 -11.48 -12.44
N VAL A 73 -17.36 -10.97 -13.38
CA VAL A 73 -16.94 -9.95 -14.36
C VAL A 73 -16.47 -8.66 -13.66
N TYR A 74 -17.13 -8.29 -12.56
CA TYR A 74 -16.78 -7.11 -11.78
C TYR A 74 -15.66 -7.41 -10.79
N THR A 75 -15.58 -8.63 -10.25
CA THR A 75 -14.50 -9.09 -9.36
C THR A 75 -13.12 -8.92 -10.02
N PHE A 76 -13.02 -9.21 -11.32
CA PHE A 76 -11.81 -8.98 -12.11
C PHE A 76 -11.41 -7.50 -12.18
N LEU A 77 -12.36 -6.61 -12.49
CA LEU A 77 -12.08 -5.18 -12.55
C LEU A 77 -11.68 -4.63 -11.19
N VAL A 78 -12.37 -5.06 -10.13
CA VAL A 78 -12.11 -4.62 -8.77
C VAL A 78 -10.71 -5.04 -8.31
N ILE A 79 -10.30 -6.30 -8.49
CA ILE A 79 -8.95 -6.73 -8.10
C ILE A 79 -7.86 -5.96 -8.88
N CYS A 80 -8.08 -5.68 -10.17
CA CYS A 80 -7.14 -4.87 -10.96
C CYS A 80 -6.98 -3.46 -10.38
N VAL A 81 -8.09 -2.79 -10.06
CA VAL A 81 -8.09 -1.42 -9.53
C VAL A 81 -7.45 -1.38 -8.15
N ILE A 82 -7.81 -2.32 -7.27
CA ILE A 82 -7.23 -2.39 -5.92
C ILE A 82 -5.73 -2.61 -5.99
N THR A 83 -5.28 -3.57 -6.81
CA THR A 83 -3.85 -3.86 -6.98
C THR A 83 -3.10 -2.63 -7.51
N LEU A 84 -3.68 -1.91 -8.50
CA LEU A 84 -3.05 -0.69 -9.02
C LEU A 84 -2.88 0.39 -7.94
N ILE A 85 -3.90 0.58 -7.09
CA ILE A 85 -3.83 1.56 -6.01
C ILE A 85 -2.83 1.11 -4.94
N GLU A 86 -2.79 -0.18 -4.61
CA GLU A 86 -1.82 -0.79 -3.70
C GLU A 86 -0.38 -0.49 -4.17
N THR A 87 -0.07 -0.80 -5.44
CA THR A 87 1.23 -0.49 -6.06
C THR A 87 1.59 1.00 -5.91
N TRP A 88 0.62 1.89 -6.12
CA TRP A 88 0.83 3.33 -6.00
C TRP A 88 1.12 3.76 -4.55
N VAL A 89 0.42 3.19 -3.56
CA VAL A 89 0.66 3.47 -2.13
C VAL A 89 2.03 2.97 -1.69
N VAL A 90 2.42 1.76 -2.10
CA VAL A 90 3.76 1.20 -1.84
C VAL A 90 4.85 2.11 -2.42
N TYR A 91 4.66 2.59 -3.66
CA TYR A 91 5.59 3.51 -4.30
C TYR A 91 5.74 4.82 -3.51
N GLU A 92 4.63 5.42 -3.07
CA GLU A 92 4.67 6.68 -2.32
C GLU A 92 5.26 6.50 -0.90
N LEU A 93 5.05 5.36 -0.25
CA LEU A 93 5.73 5.01 0.99
C LEU A 93 7.25 4.88 0.80
N GLN A 94 7.69 4.27 -0.30
CA GLN A 94 9.11 4.17 -0.62
C GLN A 94 9.73 5.54 -0.88
N ASN A 95 9.00 6.43 -1.55
CA ASN A 95 9.39 7.83 -1.74
C ASN A 95 9.48 8.59 -0.39
N ALA A 96 8.51 8.37 0.50
CA ALA A 96 8.50 8.94 1.85
C ALA A 96 9.70 8.50 2.67
N ARG A 97 10.04 7.21 2.61
CA ARG A 97 11.19 6.61 3.27
C ARG A 97 12.48 7.24 2.77
N ASN A 98 12.69 7.29 1.46
CA ASN A 98 13.89 7.87 0.86
C ASN A 98 14.05 9.35 1.23
N TYR A 99 12.93 10.09 1.26
CA TYR A 99 12.92 11.47 1.74
C TYR A 99 13.30 11.55 3.23
N ALA A 100 12.70 10.74 4.11
CA ALA A 100 13.01 10.72 5.53
C ALA A 100 14.49 10.37 5.80
N ASP A 101 15.02 9.37 5.10
CA ASP A 101 16.44 8.99 5.15
C ASP A 101 17.37 10.15 4.72
N SER A 102 16.99 10.89 3.68
CA SER A 102 17.81 12.00 3.17
C SER A 102 17.91 13.17 4.16
N ILE A 103 16.83 13.45 4.91
CA ILE A 103 16.83 14.53 5.91
C ILE A 103 17.67 14.11 7.12
N ASN A 104 17.61 12.85 7.55
CA ASN A 104 18.41 12.37 8.69
C ASN A 104 19.92 12.25 8.39
N LYS A 105 20.33 12.18 7.12
CA LYS A 105 21.76 12.14 6.73
C LYS A 105 22.41 13.52 6.61
N ASN A 106 21.61 14.58 6.54
CA ASN A 106 22.06 15.96 6.38
C ASN A 106 22.05 16.75 7.70
N GLU A 107 21.73 16.10 8.83
CA GLU A 107 21.97 16.57 10.20
C GLU A 107 23.21 15.88 10.78
#